data_AF-A0A6G3MDQ4-F1
#
_entry.id   AF-A0A6G3MDQ4-F1
#
_cell.length_a   1.000
_cell.length_b   1.000
_cell.length_c   1.000
_cell.angle_alpha   90.00
_cell.angle_beta   90.00
_cell.angle_gamma   90.00
#
_symmetry.space_group_name_H-M   'P 1'
#
loop_
_entity.id
_entity.type
_entity.pdbx_description
1 polymer ?
#
loop_
_entity_poly.entity_id
_entity_poly.type
_entity_poly.pdbx_seq_one_letter_code
_entity_poly.pdbx_strand_id
1 'polypeptide(L)'
;MHLEHPWLFCVQNPENKLKTHCGVLEFTAEEGVIYVPTQFMNNMNLKTDQIVQLSTVQLPIAKFAKFQPQTLDFLDISNPKALLENSLRAHACLTVNDIITIT
;
A
#
# COMPACT_ATOMS: atom_id res chain seq x y z
N MET A 1 -1.77 -9.71 24.80
CA MET A 1 -1.22 -8.48 24.20
C MET A 1 -2.30 -7.97 23.25
N HIS A 2 -3.06 -6.94 23.65
CA HIS A 2 -4.09 -6.36 22.78
C HIS A 2 -3.39 -5.29 21.93
N LEU A 3 -2.98 -5.63 20.71
CA LEU A 3 -2.57 -4.57 19.79
C LEU A 3 -3.85 -3.93 19.23
N GLU A 4 -4.01 -2.63 19.42
CA GLU A 4 -5.15 -1.87 18.91
C GLU A 4 -5.02 -1.69 17.39
N HIS A 5 -6.07 -2.07 16.65
CA HIS A 5 -6.14 -1.89 15.21
C HIS A 5 -6.25 -0.40 14.81
N PRO A 6 -5.75 -0.01 13.63
CA PRO A 6 -5.03 -0.83 12.64
C PRO A 6 -3.53 -0.94 12.94
N TRP A 7 -2.93 -2.12 12.69
CA TRP A 7 -1.47 -2.27 12.77
C TRP A 7 -0.88 -1.89 11.43
N LEU A 8 -0.01 -0.88 11.45
CA LEU A 8 0.59 -0.31 10.28
C LEU A 8 2.09 -0.59 10.28
N PHE A 9 2.61 -0.87 9.10
CA PHE A 9 4.01 -1.19 8.88
C PHE A 9 4.58 -0.33 7.75
N CYS A 10 5.85 0.03 7.87
CA CYS A 10 6.65 0.53 6.77
C CYS A 10 7.52 -0.61 6.25
N VAL A 11 7.41 -0.87 4.95
CA VAL A 11 8.28 -1.79 4.22
C VAL A 11 9.27 -0.97 3.41
N GLN A 12 10.55 -1.28 3.55
CA GLN A 12 11.63 -0.61 2.82
C GLN A 12 12.45 -1.63 2.04
N ASN A 13 12.67 -1.34 0.76
CA ASN A 13 13.60 -2.09 -0.07
C ASN A 13 15.03 -1.58 0.20
N PRO A 14 15.93 -2.42 0.73
CA PRO A 14 17.29 -2.01 1.09
C PRO A 14 18.15 -1.67 -0.14
N GLU A 15 17.82 -2.19 -1.33
CA GLU A 15 18.63 -2.04 -2.54
C GLU A 15 18.41 -0.68 -3.24
N ASN A 16 17.20 -0.14 -3.18
CA ASN A 16 16.83 1.08 -3.91
C ASN A 16 16.22 2.18 -3.02
N LYS A 17 16.14 1.95 -1.70
CA LYS A 17 15.58 2.86 -0.69
C LYS A 17 14.11 3.25 -0.91
N LEU A 18 13.40 2.57 -1.81
CA LEU A 18 11.96 2.73 -1.95
C LEU A 18 11.29 2.22 -0.68
N LYS A 19 10.25 2.93 -0.26
CA LYS A 19 9.46 2.60 0.91
C LYS A 19 7.99 2.81 0.62
N THR A 20 7.17 1.97 1.24
CA THR A 20 5.72 2.08 1.23
C THR A 20 5.19 1.69 2.61
N HIS A 21 3.93 1.97 2.86
CA HIS A 21 3.25 1.63 4.09
C HIS A 21 2.08 0.71 3.79
N CYS A 22 1.86 -0.26 4.67
CA CYS A 22 0.73 -1.18 4.59
C CYS A 22 0.10 -1.42 5.96
N GLY A 23 -1.16 -1.82 5.93
CA GLY A 23 -1.80 -2.51 7.05
C GLY A 23 -1.65 -4.02 6.91
N VAL A 24 -1.81 -4.72 8.02
CA VAL A 24 -1.90 -6.18 8.02
C VAL A 24 -3.35 -6.65 7.87
N LEU A 25 -3.57 -7.63 7.01
CA LEU A 25 -4.86 -8.32 6.89
C LEU A 25 -4.96 -9.45 7.91
N GLU A 26 -3.97 -10.34 7.93
CA GLU A 26 -3.90 -11.51 8.79
C GLU A 26 -2.45 -11.95 9.05
N PHE A 27 -2.26 -12.75 10.11
CA PHE A 27 -0.96 -13.30 10.52
C PHE A 27 -0.92 -14.80 10.27
N THR A 28 -1.01 -15.19 9.01
CA THR A 28 -1.07 -16.59 8.55
C THR A 28 0.20 -17.03 7.80
N ALA A 29 1.10 -16.09 7.50
CA ALA A 29 2.34 -16.37 6.78
C ALA A 29 3.35 -17.16 7.62
N GLU A 30 4.24 -17.87 6.94
CA GLU A 30 5.38 -18.54 7.57
C GLU A 30 6.29 -17.53 8.30
N GLU A 31 7.00 -17.99 9.33
CA GLU A 31 7.91 -17.15 10.10
C GLU A 31 9.00 -16.55 9.19
N GLY A 32 9.18 -15.23 9.27
CA GLY A 32 10.13 -14.50 8.43
C GLY A 32 9.64 -14.18 7.02
N VAL A 33 8.41 -14.57 6.66
CA VAL A 33 7.82 -14.31 5.35
C VAL A 33 6.68 -13.29 5.46
N ILE A 34 6.60 -12.38 4.49
CA ILE A 34 5.43 -11.54 4.29
C ILE A 34 4.86 -11.82 2.90
N TYR A 35 3.54 -11.91 2.80
CA TYR A 35 2.84 -11.95 1.52
C TYR A 35 2.27 -10.57 1.23
N VAL A 36 2.55 -10.08 0.03
CA VAL A 36 2.10 -8.76 -0.43
C VAL A 36 1.49 -8.87 -1.84
N PRO A 37 0.56 -7.98 -2.21
CA PRO A 37 0.03 -7.96 -3.57
C PRO A 37 1.12 -7.69 -4.61
N THR A 38 0.95 -8.21 -5.83
CA THR A 38 1.91 -7.96 -6.93
C THR A 38 2.12 -6.47 -7.19
N GLN A 39 1.08 -5.64 -7.05
CA GLN A 39 1.19 -4.20 -7.21
C GLN A 39 2.12 -3.56 -6.18
N PHE A 40 2.11 -4.06 -4.95
CA PHE A 40 3.03 -3.62 -3.89
C PHE A 40 4.48 -3.93 -4.27
N MET A 41 4.72 -5.14 -4.79
CA MET A 41 6.04 -5.52 -5.29
C MET A 41 6.50 -4.63 -6.44
N ASN A 42 5.60 -4.33 -7.39
CA ASN A 42 5.89 -3.45 -8.51
C ASN A 42 6.25 -2.03 -8.05
N ASN A 43 5.47 -1.44 -7.14
CA ASN A 43 5.73 -0.10 -6.58
C ASN A 43 7.11 0.02 -5.92
N MET A 44 7.56 -1.07 -5.28
CA MET A 44 8.84 -1.12 -4.57
C MET A 44 9.99 -1.74 -5.39
N ASN A 45 9.71 -2.16 -6.63
CA ASN A 45 10.62 -2.96 -7.46
C ASN A 45 11.21 -4.16 -6.70
N LEU A 46 10.34 -4.95 -6.05
CA LEU A 46 10.70 -6.16 -5.32
C LEU A 46 10.63 -7.39 -6.22
N LYS A 47 11.50 -8.35 -5.94
CA LYS A 47 11.46 -9.70 -6.50
C LYS A 47 10.92 -10.69 -5.47
N THR A 48 10.43 -11.83 -5.93
CA THR A 48 10.08 -12.96 -5.05
C THR A 48 11.31 -13.36 -4.24
N ASP A 49 11.09 -13.73 -2.98
CA ASP A 49 12.12 -14.13 -2.00
C ASP A 49 13.15 -13.04 -1.67
N GLN A 50 12.88 -11.78 -2.03
CA GLN A 50 13.73 -10.65 -1.66
C GLN A 50 13.54 -10.25 -0.20
N ILE A 51 14.66 -10.05 0.51
CA ILE A 51 14.65 -9.53 1.87
C ILE A 51 14.30 -8.04 1.86
N VAL A 52 13.36 -7.67 2.73
CA VAL A 52 12.94 -6.28 2.96
C VAL A 52 13.11 -5.92 4.43
N GLN A 53 13.20 -4.63 4.71
CA GLN A 53 13.16 -4.12 6.08
C GLN A 53 11.72 -3.80 6.46
N LEU A 54 11.25 -4.39 7.55
CA LEU A 54 9.92 -4.14 8.12
C LEU A 54 10.06 -3.36 9.43
N SER A 55 9.21 -2.35 9.61
CA SER A 55 9.13 -1.58 10.86
C SER A 55 7.68 -1.25 11.19
N THR A 56 7.34 -1.23 12.48
CA THR A 56 6.03 -0.76 12.94
C THR A 56 5.97 0.77 12.91
N VAL A 57 4.84 1.33 12.49
CA VAL A 57 4.67 2.79 12.38
C VAL A 57 3.31 3.23 12.91
N GLN A 58 3.25 4.49 13.35
CA GLN A 58 2.00 5.19 13.60
C GLN A 58 1.86 6.31 12.58
N LEU A 59 0.77 6.32 11.81
CA LEU A 59 0.54 7.29 10.74
C LEU A 59 -0.59 8.24 11.12
N PRO A 60 -0.46 9.55 10.84
CA PRO A 60 -1.54 10.50 11.03
C PRO A 60 -2.65 10.29 9.99
N ILE A 61 -3.88 10.64 10.34
CA ILE A 61 -4.99 10.64 9.39
C ILE A 61 -4.75 11.69 8.30
N ALA A 62 -4.77 11.27 7.04
CA ALA A 62 -4.66 12.17 5.90
C ALA A 62 -5.90 13.07 5.79
N LYS A 63 -5.68 14.38 5.70
CA LYS A 63 -6.76 15.37 5.49
C LYS A 63 -7.01 15.68 4.01
N PHE A 64 -6.00 15.44 3.19
CA PHE A 64 -6.01 15.70 1.75
C PHE A 64 -5.03 14.77 1.06
N ALA A 65 -5.44 14.20 -0.06
CA ALA A 65 -4.59 13.39 -0.93
C ALA A 65 -4.88 13.78 -2.38
N LYS A 66 -3.81 13.89 -3.19
CA LYS A 66 -3.90 14.19 -4.63
C LYS A 66 -3.42 12.98 -5.40
N PHE A 67 -4.21 12.55 -6.36
CA PHE A 67 -3.92 11.41 -7.21
C PHE A 67 -3.73 11.86 -8.66
N GLN A 68 -2.82 11.19 -9.35
CA GLN A 68 -2.59 11.37 -10.78
C GLN A 68 -3.03 10.10 -11.52
N PRO A 69 -3.99 10.19 -12.45
CA PRO A 69 -4.35 9.07 -13.31
C PRO A 69 -3.15 8.59 -14.11
N GLN A 70 -2.99 7.27 -14.23
CA GLN A 70 -1.90 6.66 -15.00
C GLN A 70 -2.23 6.54 -16.49
N THR A 71 -3.51 6.45 -16.83
CA THR A 71 -3.99 6.34 -18.21
C THR A 71 -5.16 7.29 -18.46
N LEU A 72 -5.44 7.55 -19.74
CA LEU A 72 -6.58 8.38 -20.17
C LEU A 72 -7.92 7.68 -19.96
N ASP A 73 -7.94 6.34 -19.86
CA ASP A 73 -9.15 5.54 -19.62
C ASP A 73 -9.88 5.97 -18.33
N PHE A 74 -9.14 6.54 -17.37
CA PHE A 74 -9.72 7.11 -16.16
C PHE A 74 -10.66 8.29 -16.43
N LEU A 75 -10.46 9.02 -17.54
CA LEU A 75 -11.31 10.13 -17.96
C LEU A 75 -12.66 9.66 -18.51
N ASP A 76 -12.74 8.41 -18.99
CA ASP A 76 -13.96 7.83 -19.56
C ASP A 76 -14.89 7.25 -18.49
N ILE A 77 -14.47 7.27 -17.21
CA ILE A 77 -15.27 6.79 -16.08
C ILE A 77 -16.35 7.82 -15.76
N SER A 78 -17.61 7.39 -15.71
CA SER A 78 -18.76 8.28 -15.43
C SER A 78 -18.68 8.99 -14.08
N ASN A 79 -18.12 8.35 -13.05
CA ASN A 79 -17.91 8.94 -11.73
C ASN A 79 -16.55 8.52 -11.13
N PRO A 80 -15.45 9.15 -11.55
CA PRO A 80 -14.10 8.74 -11.16
C PRO A 80 -13.84 8.95 -9.67
N LYS A 81 -14.51 9.95 -9.06
CA LYS A 81 -14.41 10.24 -7.63
C LYS A 81 -14.98 9.11 -6.79
N ALA A 82 -16.21 8.67 -7.09
CA ALA A 82 -16.86 7.61 -6.32
C ALA A 82 -16.12 6.27 -6.45
N LEU A 83 -15.62 5.95 -7.65
CA LEU A 83 -14.81 4.75 -7.86
C LEU A 83 -13.54 4.81 -7.01
N LEU A 84 -12.80 5.92 -7.07
CA LEU A 84 -11.58 6.11 -6.28
C LEU A 84 -11.86 6.02 -4.77
N GLU A 85 -12.89 6.70 -4.28
CA GLU A 85 -13.29 6.64 -2.86
C GLU A 85 -13.64 5.22 -2.43
N ASN A 86 -14.27 4.42 -3.29
CA ASN A 86 -14.58 3.03 -3.01
C ASN A 86 -13.31 2.16 -2.97
N SER A 87 -12.43 2.28 -3.97
CA SER A 87 -11.17 1.52 -4.01
C SER A 87 -10.24 1.87 -2.83
N LEU A 88 -10.25 3.13 -2.37
CA LEU A 88 -9.46 3.58 -1.23
C LEU A 88 -9.89 2.93 0.10
N ARG A 89 -11.12 2.43 0.23
CA ARG A 89 -11.57 1.72 1.45
C ARG A 89 -10.81 0.42 1.69
N ALA A 90 -10.26 -0.19 0.64
CA ALA A 90 -9.44 -1.39 0.74
C ALA A 90 -7.99 -1.09 1.19
N HIS A 91 -7.61 0.18 1.28
CA HIS A 91 -6.25 0.60 1.61
C HIS A 91 -6.19 1.18 3.03
N ALA A 92 -5.41 0.55 3.91
CA ALA A 92 -5.25 1.00 5.29
C ALA A 92 -4.44 2.31 5.42
N CYS A 93 -3.60 2.63 4.43
CA CYS A 93 -2.72 3.79 4.42
C CYS A 93 -2.32 4.17 2.99
N LEU A 94 -1.69 5.34 2.86
CA LEU A 94 -1.24 5.89 1.58
C LEU A 94 0.21 6.34 1.70
N THR A 95 1.04 6.03 0.69
CA THR A 95 2.38 6.60 0.55
C THR A 95 2.43 7.48 -0.69
N VAL A 96 3.12 8.62 -0.57
CA VAL A 96 3.39 9.48 -1.73
C VAL A 96 4.22 8.70 -2.75
N ASN A 97 3.85 8.81 -4.03
CA ASN A 97 4.43 8.12 -5.18
C ASN A 97 4.07 6.63 -5.31
N ASP A 98 3.23 6.07 -4.43
CA ASP A 98 2.66 4.74 -4.68
C ASP A 98 1.64 4.79 -5.83
N ILE A 99 1.66 3.75 -6.66
CA ILE A 99 0.61 3.52 -7.67
C ILE A 99 -0.45 2.62 -7.05
N ILE A 100 -1.67 3.13 -6.98
CA ILE A 100 -2.83 2.41 -6.44
C ILE A 100 -3.64 1.86 -7.61
N THR A 101 -3.92 0.56 -7.59
CA THR A 101 -4.83 -0.05 -8.54
C THR A 101 -6.27 0.17 -8.07
N ILE A 102 -7.10 0.64 -8.99
CA ILE A 102 -8.56 0.74 -8.81
C ILE A 102 -9.22 -0.42 -9.55
N THR A 103 -10.24 -1.01 -8.93
CA THR A 103 -11.10 -2.06 -9.50
C THR A 103 -12.55 -1.74 -9.20
#